data_AF-A0A2P8WH28-F1
#
_entry.id   AF-A0A2P8WH28-F1
#
_cell.length_a   1.000
_cell.length_b   1.000
_cell.length_c   1.000
_cell.angle_alpha   90.00
_cell.angle_beta   90.00
_cell.angle_gamma   90.00
#
_symmetry.space_group_name_H-M   'P 1'
#
loop_
_entity.id
_entity.type
_entity.pdbx_description
1 polymer ?
#
loop_
_entity_poly.entity_id
_entity_poly.type
_entity_poly.pdbx_seq_one_letter_code
_entity_poly.pdbx_strand_id
1 'polypeptide(L)'
;MGIKQGSKYYPLFERLQQCQQEETALTFAEIEALIGRALPASALNKKNWWSNRDSATALQAGAWVSAGFHVEQVDLAQRVVTFRRFSAEYNIQRKDGTILWKEDAIRALRKHMGLTQADFAQELGVRRQTISEWENGVYDPDRSTTKFLELVAKQANFHDPEETS
;
A
#
# COMPACT_ATOMS: atom_id res chain seq x y z
N MET A 1 -6.74 -9.52 1.41
CA MET A 1 -6.84 -10.90 1.92
C MET A 1 -5.71 -11.08 2.94
N GLY A 2 -5.97 -11.45 4.20
CA GLY A 2 -4.94 -11.47 5.25
C GLY A 2 -3.91 -12.59 5.07
N ILE A 3 -2.63 -12.30 5.33
CA ILE A 3 -1.58 -13.32 5.36
C ILE A 3 -1.84 -14.35 6.47
N LYS A 4 -1.80 -15.65 6.13
CA LYS A 4 -2.08 -16.73 7.10
C LYS A 4 -0.84 -17.06 7.94
N GLN A 5 -1.05 -17.35 9.23
CA GLN A 5 -0.06 -17.97 10.11
C GLN A 5 0.45 -19.27 9.47
N GLY A 6 1.78 -19.38 9.31
CA GLY A 6 2.44 -20.50 8.62
C GLY A 6 2.77 -20.27 7.14
N SER A 7 2.37 -19.14 6.56
CA SER A 7 2.79 -18.78 5.19
C SER A 7 4.27 -18.37 5.15
N LYS A 8 4.90 -18.51 3.97
CA LYS A 8 6.34 -18.29 3.79
C LYS A 8 6.84 -16.93 4.29
N TYR A 9 6.03 -15.89 4.12
CA TYR A 9 6.40 -14.51 4.43
C TYR A 9 5.75 -14.01 5.74
N TYR A 10 5.13 -14.90 6.51
CA TYR A 10 4.50 -14.55 7.78
C TYR A 10 5.49 -13.94 8.80
N PRO A 11 6.74 -14.43 8.96
CA PRO A 11 7.70 -13.78 9.86
C PRO A 11 8.06 -12.33 9.47
N LEU A 12 8.06 -12.03 8.16
CA LEU A 12 8.27 -10.67 7.67
C LEU A 12 7.07 -9.78 8.02
N PHE A 13 5.85 -10.31 7.90
CA PHE A 13 4.64 -9.61 8.34
C PHE A 13 4.71 -9.27 9.83
N GLU A 14 5.08 -10.22 10.70
CA GLU A 14 5.17 -9.97 12.15
C GLU A 14 6.23 -8.92 12.48
N ARG A 15 7.41 -8.99 11.84
CA ARG A 15 8.49 -8.02 12.05
C ARG A 15 8.10 -6.60 11.65
N LEU A 16 7.32 -6.46 10.58
CA LEU A 16 6.81 -5.16 10.14
C LEU A 16 5.67 -4.68 11.04
N GLN A 17 4.76 -5.58 11.45
CA GLN A 17 3.65 -5.23 12.34
C GLN A 17 4.14 -4.74 13.72
N GLN A 18 5.23 -5.33 14.24
CA GLN A 18 5.88 -4.90 15.48
C GLN A 18 6.72 -3.63 15.31
N CYS A 19 6.96 -3.17 14.08
CA CYS A 19 7.70 -1.95 13.82
C CYS A 19 6.85 -0.72 14.15
N GLN A 20 7.31 0.10 15.09
CA GLN A 20 6.67 1.37 15.46
C GLN A 20 7.13 2.55 14.58
N GLN A 21 8.14 2.34 13.73
CA GLN A 21 8.66 3.39 12.84
C GLN A 21 7.76 3.54 11.61
N GLU A 22 7.63 4.77 11.12
CA GLU A 22 6.95 5.05 9.85
C GLU A 22 7.73 4.53 8.66
N GLU A 23 9.04 4.38 8.78
CA GLU A 23 9.90 3.84 7.73
C GLU A 23 10.91 2.87 8.33
N THR A 24 11.13 1.75 7.64
CA THR A 24 12.11 0.74 8.04
C THR A 24 12.78 0.14 6.81
N ALA A 25 14.11 0.19 6.78
CA ALA A 25 14.91 -0.46 5.75
C ALA A 25 15.34 -1.85 6.21
N LEU A 26 15.15 -2.85 5.37
CA LEU A 26 15.62 -4.21 5.61
C LEU A 26 16.51 -4.66 4.46
N THR A 27 17.65 -5.24 4.81
CA THR A 27 18.53 -5.91 3.85
C THR A 27 17.90 -7.23 3.41
N PHE A 28 18.30 -7.71 2.22
CA PHE A 28 17.84 -9.00 1.73
C PHE A 28 18.29 -10.13 2.66
N ALA A 29 19.47 -10.03 3.26
CA ALA A 29 19.98 -11.00 4.23
C ALA A 29 19.14 -11.03 5.52
N GLU A 30 18.72 -9.87 6.05
CA GLU A 30 17.81 -9.83 7.20
C GLU A 30 16.46 -10.45 6.86
N ILE A 31 15.92 -10.18 5.67
CA ILE A 31 14.67 -10.80 5.23
C ILE A 31 14.82 -12.31 5.11
N GLU A 32 15.92 -12.81 4.53
CA GLU A 32 16.23 -14.23 4.42
C GLU A 32 16.35 -14.92 5.78
N ALA A 33 17.01 -14.27 6.74
CA ALA A 33 17.13 -14.74 8.11
C ALA A 33 15.75 -14.80 8.80
N LEU A 34 14.89 -13.81 8.59
CA LEU A 34 13.53 -13.79 9.13
C LEU A 34 12.65 -14.91 8.56
N ILE A 35 12.68 -15.13 7.24
CA ILE A 35 11.86 -16.17 6.60
C ILE A 35 12.49 -17.58 6.67
N GLY A 36 13.70 -17.68 7.21
CA GLY A 36 14.47 -18.92 7.35
C GLY A 36 14.91 -19.56 6.03
N ARG A 37 15.00 -18.77 4.94
CA ARG A 37 15.38 -19.27 3.61
C ARG A 37 15.84 -18.16 2.67
N ALA A 38 16.60 -18.55 1.65
CA ALA A 38 17.02 -17.64 0.60
C ALA A 38 15.83 -17.04 -0.17
N LEU A 39 15.96 -15.77 -0.53
CA LEU A 39 15.05 -15.08 -1.42
C LEU A 39 15.19 -15.66 -2.83
N PRO A 40 14.09 -15.77 -3.60
CA PRO A 40 14.18 -16.28 -4.95
C PRO A 40 15.01 -15.35 -5.83
N ALA A 41 15.69 -15.88 -6.85
CA ALA A 41 16.49 -15.07 -7.79
C ALA A 41 15.71 -13.90 -8.43
N SER A 42 14.38 -14.02 -8.53
CA SER A 42 13.52 -12.91 -8.98
C SER A 42 13.52 -11.72 -8.02
N ALA A 43 13.57 -11.94 -6.71
CA ALA A 43 13.68 -10.86 -5.71
C ALA A 43 15.02 -10.12 -5.82
N LEU A 44 16.09 -10.85 -6.19
CA LEU A 44 17.44 -10.32 -6.32
C LEU A 44 17.62 -9.47 -7.60
N ASN A 45 16.92 -9.85 -8.68
CA ASN A 45 17.18 -9.29 -10.01
C ASN A 45 16.04 -8.38 -10.53
N LYS A 46 14.86 -8.36 -9.89
CA LYS A 46 13.69 -7.65 -10.40
C LYS A 46 13.05 -6.78 -9.33
N LYS A 47 13.12 -5.45 -9.48
CA LYS A 47 12.41 -4.48 -8.61
C LYS A 47 10.90 -4.76 -8.54
N ASN A 48 10.29 -5.18 -9.65
CA ASN A 48 8.85 -5.48 -9.72
C ASN A 48 8.42 -6.63 -8.80
N TRP A 49 9.35 -7.50 -8.37
CA TRP A 49 9.06 -8.58 -7.42
C TRP A 49 8.65 -8.02 -6.05
N TRP A 50 9.23 -6.87 -5.67
CA TRP A 50 8.94 -6.10 -4.45
C TRP A 50 7.75 -5.14 -4.59
N SER A 51 6.97 -5.24 -5.67
CA SER A 51 5.82 -4.35 -5.87
C SER A 51 4.71 -4.58 -4.84
N ASN A 52 3.98 -3.53 -4.50
CA ASN A 52 2.87 -3.52 -3.54
C ASN A 52 1.58 -4.20 -4.05
N ARG A 53 1.71 -5.19 -4.94
CA ARG A 53 0.59 -5.88 -5.58
C ARG A 53 -0.05 -6.86 -4.60
N ASP A 54 -1.23 -6.53 -4.09
CA ASP A 54 -2.08 -7.48 -3.38
C ASP A 54 -2.79 -8.38 -4.40
N SER A 55 -2.14 -9.47 -4.83
CA SER A 55 -2.73 -10.50 -5.68
C SER A 55 -2.49 -11.89 -5.09
N ALA A 56 -3.39 -12.83 -5.37
CA ALA A 56 -3.28 -14.22 -4.89
C ALA A 56 -1.96 -14.91 -5.28
N THR A 57 -1.30 -14.44 -6.35
CA THR A 57 -0.01 -14.96 -6.83
C THR A 57 1.21 -14.25 -6.21
N ALA A 58 1.02 -13.09 -5.56
CA ALA A 58 2.08 -12.27 -4.97
C ALA A 58 2.09 -12.40 -3.44
N LEU A 59 2.27 -13.63 -2.95
CA LEU A 59 2.27 -13.94 -1.51
C LEU A 59 3.30 -13.14 -0.72
N GLN A 60 4.40 -12.71 -1.35
CA GLN A 60 5.38 -11.83 -0.73
C GLN A 60 4.77 -10.48 -0.37
N ALA A 61 4.03 -9.87 -1.29
CA ALA A 61 3.48 -8.53 -1.12
C ALA A 61 2.38 -8.49 -0.08
N GLY A 62 1.61 -9.58 0.04
CA GLY A 62 0.66 -9.76 1.13
C GLY A 62 1.27 -9.58 2.51
N ALA A 63 2.58 -9.85 2.71
CA ALA A 63 3.22 -9.73 4.02
C ALA A 63 3.35 -8.28 4.49
N TRP A 64 3.95 -7.40 3.69
CA TRP A 64 4.08 -5.99 4.08
C TRP A 64 2.75 -5.25 3.95
N VAL A 65 1.95 -5.53 2.91
CA VAL A 65 0.65 -4.87 2.73
C VAL A 65 -0.33 -5.21 3.86
N SER A 66 -0.36 -6.47 4.33
CA SER A 66 -1.19 -6.85 5.48
C SER A 66 -0.65 -6.27 6.78
N ALA A 67 0.67 -6.07 6.91
CA ALA A 67 1.29 -5.44 8.07
C ALA A 67 1.06 -3.92 8.13
N GLY A 68 0.43 -3.34 7.09
CA GLY A 68 0.22 -1.90 7.00
C GLY A 68 1.43 -1.15 6.45
N PHE A 69 2.26 -1.79 5.63
CA PHE A 69 3.41 -1.18 4.97
C PHE A 69 3.32 -1.28 3.44
N HIS A 70 3.98 -0.39 2.73
CA HIS A 70 4.33 -0.50 1.32
C HIS A 70 5.83 -0.42 1.12
N VAL A 71 6.32 -1.00 0.03
CA VAL A 71 7.68 -0.79 -0.46
C VAL A 71 7.75 0.60 -1.08
N GLU A 72 8.57 1.45 -0.48
CA GLU A 72 8.87 2.82 -0.93
C GLU A 72 10.02 2.79 -1.95
N GLN A 73 11.13 2.13 -1.59
CA GLN A 73 12.33 2.07 -2.40
C GLN A 73 12.95 0.67 -2.40
N VAL A 74 13.53 0.29 -3.54
CA VAL A 74 14.31 -0.95 -3.69
C VAL A 74 15.66 -0.63 -4.30
N ASP A 75 16.71 -0.89 -3.55
CA ASP A 75 18.10 -0.84 -4.00
C ASP A 75 18.62 -2.27 -4.20
N LEU A 76 18.77 -2.68 -5.47
CA LEU A 76 19.30 -4.00 -5.82
C LEU A 76 20.82 -4.08 -5.68
N ALA A 77 21.54 -2.95 -5.75
CA ALA A 77 22.99 -2.91 -5.62
C ALA A 77 23.38 -3.09 -4.15
N GLN A 78 22.70 -2.37 -3.26
CA GLN A 78 22.88 -2.51 -1.81
C GLN A 78 22.09 -3.69 -1.22
N ARG A 79 21.17 -4.28 -1.98
CA ARG A 79 20.27 -5.36 -1.54
C ARG A 79 19.46 -4.93 -0.32
N VAL A 80 18.85 -3.76 -0.42
CA VAL A 80 18.03 -3.16 0.63
C VAL A 80 16.67 -2.81 0.05
N VAL A 81 15.63 -3.04 0.84
CA VAL A 81 14.27 -2.58 0.56
C VAL A 81 13.81 -1.70 1.72
N THR A 82 13.28 -0.53 1.38
CA THR A 82 12.69 0.39 2.34
C THR A 82 11.19 0.19 2.34
N PHE A 83 10.67 -0.20 3.49
CA PHE A 83 9.24 -0.28 3.75
C PHE A 83 8.79 0.98 4.49
N ARG A 84 7.70 1.57 4.04
CA ARG A 84 7.05 2.69 4.71
C ARG A 84 5.68 2.27 5.18
N ARG A 85 5.36 2.58 6.43
CA ARG A 85 4.06 2.34 7.03
C ARG A 85 3.05 3.21 6.29
N PHE A 86 1.88 2.67 6.02
CA PHE A 86 0.71 3.48 5.78
C PHE A 86 0.42 4.18 7.10
N SER A 87 0.92 5.40 7.28
CA SER A 87 0.57 6.19 8.45
C SER A 87 -0.95 6.38 8.44
N ALA A 88 -1.58 6.17 9.60
CA ALA A 88 -2.98 6.50 9.79
C ALA A 88 -3.21 8.02 9.72
N GLU A 89 -2.13 8.81 9.80
CA GLU A 89 -2.10 10.21 9.36
C GLU A 89 -2.04 10.22 7.84
N TYR A 90 -3.17 9.90 7.19
CA TYR A 90 -3.33 10.27 5.80
C TYR A 90 -3.18 11.80 5.72
N ASN A 91 -2.19 12.30 4.99
CA ASN A 91 -2.08 13.73 4.76
C ASN A 91 -3.14 14.12 3.72
N ILE A 92 -4.39 14.22 4.18
CA ILE A 92 -5.53 14.59 3.35
C ILE A 92 -5.51 16.10 3.18
N GLN A 93 -4.93 16.54 2.07
CA GLN A 93 -4.93 17.96 1.72
C GLN A 93 -6.34 18.40 1.34
N ARG A 94 -6.76 19.59 1.80
CA ARG A 94 -8.00 20.25 1.36
C ARG A 94 -7.68 21.49 0.53
N LYS A 95 -8.52 21.75 -0.47
CA LYS A 95 -8.55 23.02 -1.20
C LYS A 95 -9.99 23.47 -1.33
N ASP A 96 -10.27 24.69 -0.87
CA ASP A 96 -11.61 25.30 -0.92
C ASP A 96 -12.72 24.41 -0.29
N GLY A 97 -12.42 23.75 0.83
CA GLY A 97 -13.35 22.87 1.54
C GLY A 97 -13.56 21.49 0.91
N THR A 98 -12.82 21.15 -0.15
CA THR A 98 -12.90 19.84 -0.83
C THR A 98 -11.61 19.05 -0.63
N ILE A 99 -11.72 17.74 -0.44
CA ILE A 99 -10.58 16.81 -0.40
C ILE A 99 -9.85 16.86 -1.74
N LEU A 100 -8.54 17.07 -1.69
CA LEU A 100 -7.66 16.89 -2.82
C LEU A 100 -7.34 15.40 -2.95
N TRP A 101 -7.95 14.74 -3.94
CA TRP A 101 -7.82 13.30 -4.17
C TRP A 101 -6.43 12.91 -4.70
N LYS A 102 -5.45 12.93 -3.81
CA LYS A 102 -4.08 12.47 -4.00
C LYS A 102 -3.84 11.11 -3.35
N GLU A 103 -2.62 10.60 -3.49
CA GLU A 103 -2.17 9.29 -3.00
C GLU A 103 -2.80 8.84 -1.68
N ASP A 104 -2.67 9.65 -0.63
CA ASP A 104 -3.15 9.33 0.70
C ASP A 104 -4.67 9.39 0.82
N ALA A 105 -5.32 10.38 0.20
CA ALA A 105 -6.78 10.47 0.21
C ALA A 105 -7.44 9.28 -0.51
N ILE A 106 -6.92 8.90 -1.67
CA ILE A 106 -7.43 7.76 -2.46
C ILE A 106 -7.24 6.46 -1.67
N ARG A 107 -6.08 6.30 -1.06
CA ARG A 107 -5.76 5.15 -0.22
C ARG A 107 -6.65 5.09 1.03
N ALA A 108 -6.90 6.23 1.67
CA ALA A 108 -7.76 6.36 2.84
C ALA A 108 -9.18 5.92 2.52
N LEU A 109 -9.76 6.45 1.43
CA LEU A 109 -11.11 6.09 1.00
C LEU A 109 -11.22 4.58 0.74
N ARG A 110 -10.27 4.01 -0.02
CA ARG A 110 -10.27 2.58 -0.31
C ARG A 110 -10.22 1.73 0.97
N LYS A 111 -9.34 2.10 1.90
CA LYS A 111 -9.16 1.36 3.16
C LYS A 111 -10.36 1.50 4.08
N HIS A 112 -10.98 2.68 4.14
CA HIS A 112 -12.24 2.92 4.85
C HIS A 112 -13.37 2.02 4.33
N MET A 113 -13.43 1.80 3.02
CA MET A 113 -14.37 0.87 2.39
C MET A 113 -13.98 -0.62 2.54
N GLY A 114 -12.83 -0.92 3.14
CA GLY A 114 -12.32 -2.30 3.29
C GLY A 114 -11.94 -2.98 1.98
N LEU A 115 -11.73 -2.22 0.89
CA LEU A 115 -11.54 -2.75 -0.45
C LEU A 115 -10.07 -3.02 -0.80
N THR A 116 -9.83 -4.02 -1.66
CA THR A 116 -8.53 -4.19 -2.31
C THR A 116 -8.34 -3.14 -3.42
N GLN A 117 -7.11 -2.96 -3.92
CA GLN A 117 -6.89 -2.08 -5.08
C GLN A 117 -7.68 -2.56 -6.31
N ALA A 118 -7.94 -3.86 -6.44
CA ALA A 118 -8.69 -4.41 -7.56
C ALA A 118 -10.18 -4.12 -7.42
N ASP A 119 -10.75 -4.35 -6.24
CA ASP A 119 -12.16 -4.11 -5.97
C ASP A 119 -12.48 -2.61 -6.06
N PHE A 120 -11.57 -1.77 -5.55
CA PHE A 120 -11.73 -0.32 -5.66
C PHE A 120 -11.58 0.20 -7.09
N ALA A 121 -10.70 -0.42 -7.89
CA ALA A 121 -10.61 -0.10 -9.30
C ALA A 121 -11.89 -0.49 -10.05
N GLN A 122 -12.49 -1.63 -9.70
CA GLN A 122 -13.76 -2.08 -10.25
C GLN A 122 -14.90 -1.12 -9.87
N GLU A 123 -14.94 -0.67 -8.61
CA GLU A 123 -15.89 0.34 -8.14
C GLU A 123 -15.76 1.65 -8.93
N LEU A 124 -14.52 2.06 -9.22
CA LEU A 124 -14.22 3.29 -9.96
C LEU A 124 -14.27 3.13 -11.48
N GLY A 125 -14.51 1.92 -12.01
CA GLY A 125 -14.51 1.66 -13.46
C GLY A 125 -13.14 1.82 -14.14
N VAL A 126 -12.04 1.74 -13.38
CA VAL A 126 -10.66 1.89 -13.89
C VAL A 126 -9.87 0.60 -13.75
N ARG A 127 -8.64 0.58 -14.29
CA ARG A 127 -7.75 -0.57 -14.12
C ARG A 127 -7.10 -0.54 -12.74
N ARG A 128 -6.86 -1.70 -12.12
CA ARG A 128 -6.11 -1.82 -10.85
C ARG A 128 -4.77 -1.06 -10.88
N GLN A 129 -4.10 -1.06 -12.03
CA GLN A 129 -2.83 -0.36 -12.20
C GLN A 129 -2.97 1.17 -12.02
N THR A 130 -4.10 1.74 -12.44
CA THR A 130 -4.42 3.17 -12.26
C THR A 130 -4.50 3.52 -10.77
N ILE A 131 -5.23 2.73 -9.97
CA ILE A 131 -5.29 2.91 -8.51
C ILE A 131 -3.90 2.82 -7.89
N SER A 132 -3.10 1.84 -8.32
CA SER A 132 -1.73 1.69 -7.83
C SER A 132 -0.85 2.88 -8.20
N GLU A 133 -1.01 3.49 -9.37
CA GLU A 133 -0.21 4.65 -9.78
C GLU A 133 -0.60 5.91 -9.00
N TRP A 134 -1.90 6.11 -8.77
CA TRP A 134 -2.40 7.19 -7.91
C TRP A 134 -1.95 7.04 -6.47
N GLU A 135 -2.13 5.85 -5.89
CA GLU A 135 -1.74 5.60 -4.50
C GLU A 135 -0.21 5.69 -4.29
N ASN A 136 0.62 5.62 -5.32
CA ASN A 136 2.07 5.79 -5.20
C ASN A 136 2.55 7.17 -5.71
N GLY A 137 1.64 8.13 -5.92
CA GLY A 137 2.00 9.49 -6.33
C GLY A 137 2.61 9.61 -7.73
N VAL A 138 2.41 8.62 -8.61
CA VAL A 138 2.98 8.64 -9.98
C VAL A 138 2.30 9.75 -10.80
N TYR A 139 0.98 9.89 -10.66
CA TYR A 139 0.18 11.00 -11.18
C TYR A 139 -1.13 11.11 -10.40
N ASP A 140 -1.81 12.26 -10.53
CA ASP A 140 -3.10 12.52 -9.90
C ASP A 140 -4.28 12.11 -10.82
N PRO A 141 -5.44 11.71 -10.28
CA PRO A 141 -6.64 11.47 -11.06
C PRO A 141 -7.10 12.74 -11.81
N ASP A 142 -7.71 12.56 -12.98
CA ASP A 142 -8.28 13.68 -13.70
C ASP A 142 -9.51 14.27 -12.99
N ARG A 143 -10.03 15.40 -13.49
CA ARG A 143 -11.20 16.07 -12.90
C ARG A 143 -12.45 15.20 -12.85
N SER A 144 -12.68 14.35 -13.84
CA SER A 144 -13.88 13.51 -13.90
C SER A 144 -13.83 12.40 -12.85
N THR A 145 -12.66 11.78 -12.71
CA THR A 145 -12.41 10.77 -11.68
C THR A 145 -12.42 11.39 -10.29
N THR A 146 -11.85 12.58 -10.11
CA THR A 146 -11.91 13.34 -8.85
C THR A 146 -13.35 13.54 -8.39
N LYS A 147 -14.26 13.92 -9.31
CA LYS A 147 -15.70 14.05 -9.01
C LYS A 147 -16.36 12.72 -8.66
N PHE A 148 -15.92 11.63 -9.27
CA PHE A 148 -16.42 10.31 -8.92
C PHE A 148 -15.93 9.84 -7.54
N LEU A 149 -14.66 10.10 -7.20
CA LEU A 149 -14.11 9.85 -5.87
C LEU A 149 -14.84 10.66 -4.78
N GLU A 150 -15.16 11.93 -5.04
CA GLU A 150 -16.01 12.74 -4.15
C GLU A 150 -17.39 12.09 -3.92
N LEU A 151 -18.00 11.51 -4.95
CA LEU A 151 -19.29 10.84 -4.85
C LEU A 151 -19.19 9.54 -4.03
N VAL A 152 -18.18 8.71 -4.32
CA VAL A 152 -17.93 7.45 -3.60
C VAL A 152 -17.63 7.72 -2.12
N ALA A 153 -16.85 8.76 -1.82
CA ALA A 153 -16.56 9.16 -0.44
C ALA A 153 -17.82 9.53 0.33
N LYS A 154 -18.70 10.34 -0.27
CA LYS A 154 -19.99 10.69 0.33
C LYS A 154 -20.87 9.45 0.57
N GLN A 155 -20.90 8.51 -0.39
CA GLN A 155 -21.66 7.27 -0.25
C GLN A 155 -21.11 6.35 0.86
N ALA A 156 -19.80 6.30 1.02
CA ALA A 156 -19.13 5.52 2.06
C ALA A 156 -19.14 6.19 3.45
N ASN A 157 -19.80 7.35 3.62
CA ASN A 157 -19.68 8.20 4.80
C ASN A 157 -18.22 8.44 5.20
N PHE A 158 -17.33 8.54 4.21
CA PHE A 158 -15.94 8.86 4.43
C PHE A 158 -15.82 10.36 4.70
N HIS A 159 -15.53 10.68 5.94
CA HIS A 159 -15.19 12.02 6.40
C HIS A 159 -13.73 12.00 6.82
N ASP A 160 -13.08 13.15 6.68
CA ASP A 160 -11.71 13.33 7.11
C ASP A 160 -11.61 13.14 8.64
N PRO A 161 -10.68 12.31 9.16
CA PRO A 161 -10.54 12.08 10.60
C PRO A 161 -10.26 13.35 11.43
N GLU A 162 -9.87 14.47 10.83
CA GLU A 162 -9.68 15.75 11.53
C GLU A 162 -10.98 16.52 11.85
N GLU A 163 -12.14 16.10 11.33
CA GLU A 163 -13.43 16.80 11.58
C GLU A 163 -14.14 16.35 12.88
N THR A 164 -13.57 15.38 13.59
CA THR A 164 -13.98 14.96 14.93
C THR A 164 -13.01 15.48 15.99
N SER A 165 -13.05 16.78 16.27
CA SER A 165 -12.54 17.40 17.50
C SER A 165 -13.34 18.64 17.84
#